data_AF-A0A7S9KZ07-F1
#
_entry.id   AF-A0A7S9KZ07-F1
#
_cell.length_a   1.000
_cell.length_b   1.000
_cell.length_c   1.000
_cell.angle_alpha   90.00
_cell.angle_beta   90.00
_cell.angle_gamma   90.00
#
_symmetry.space_group_name_H-M   'P 1'
#
loop_
_entity.id
_entity.type
_entity.pdbx_description
1 polymer ?
#
loop_
_entity_poly.entity_id
_entity_poly.type
_entity_poly.pdbx_seq_one_letter_code
_entity_poly.pdbx_strand_id
1 'polypeptide(L)'
;MTGKASLFAKFKNFPNLKSWVNSLDDVADAKLLSKLDNLEADYFAKLDADLLHKTYGVEIKALVKENPDDLFDVWQKLKDDPAYSWELQKTGGSRWEKWSKREFFKDITAKGKGFETDVCLATFKNRSSAKYLELKQKFQTDFGKNLDDYDMYSQVQLKYDGDNYFVADQLFVKRNIDGDIVDILVIENKLSDTTPLTIPQAMAFTKTSFTVRSLDKFPELGTGLKLNPGTLINFKNSKQFYKVHDGANGDIISGIIKL
;
A
#
# COMPACT_ATOMS: atom_id res chain seq x y z
N MET A 1 26.31 33.97 9.48
CA MET A 1 27.20 32.86 9.03
C MET A 1 26.66 32.39 7.70
N THR A 2 27.41 32.56 6.61
CA THR A 2 26.98 32.15 5.25
C THR A 2 27.84 30.96 4.79
N GLY A 3 27.26 30.04 4.01
CA GLY A 3 27.95 28.85 3.48
C GLY A 3 27.83 27.59 4.36
N LYS A 4 28.68 26.58 4.10
CA LYS A 4 28.61 25.24 4.74
C LYS A 4 28.59 25.26 6.27
N ALA A 5 29.20 26.25 6.91
CA ALA A 5 29.20 26.39 8.36
C ALA A 5 27.78 26.56 8.94
N SER A 6 26.92 27.33 8.27
CA SER A 6 25.49 27.46 8.63
C SER A 6 24.77 26.12 8.49
N LEU A 7 24.98 25.45 7.35
CA LEU A 7 24.39 24.16 7.05
C LEU A 7 24.81 23.07 8.04
N PHE A 8 26.06 23.03 8.49
CA PHE A 8 26.52 22.04 9.47
C PHE A 8 25.85 22.20 10.83
N ALA A 9 25.49 23.42 11.23
CA ALA A 9 24.69 23.64 12.43
C ALA A 9 23.25 23.13 12.23
N LYS A 10 22.62 23.47 11.10
CA LYS A 10 21.27 23.02 10.74
C LYS A 10 21.19 21.49 10.61
N PHE A 11 22.22 20.87 10.04
CA PHE A 11 22.28 19.43 9.73
C PHE A 11 22.93 18.59 10.83
N LYS A 12 23.06 19.11 12.06
CA LYS A 12 23.67 18.39 13.18
C LYS A 12 23.05 17.01 13.41
N ASN A 13 21.74 16.88 13.22
CA ASN A 13 20.98 15.64 13.44
C ASN A 13 20.66 14.88 12.12
N PHE A 14 21.23 15.31 10.99
CA PHE A 14 20.96 14.76 9.67
C PHE A 14 22.28 14.32 9.01
N PRO A 15 22.78 13.11 9.32
CA PRO A 15 24.14 12.69 8.99
C PRO A 15 24.38 12.53 7.48
N ASN A 16 23.36 12.12 6.72
CA ASN A 16 23.48 11.93 5.27
C ASN A 16 23.54 13.28 4.55
N LEU A 17 22.72 14.23 4.99
CA LEU A 17 22.77 15.62 4.54
C LEU A 17 24.11 16.27 4.88
N LYS A 18 24.57 16.14 6.12
CA LYS A 18 25.85 16.69 6.56
C LYS A 18 27.01 16.10 5.74
N SER A 19 27.03 14.79 5.53
CA SER A 19 28.05 14.12 4.73
C SER A 19 28.03 14.59 3.28
N TRP A 20 26.85 14.78 2.70
CA TRP A 20 26.73 15.24 1.32
C TRP A 20 27.17 16.70 1.16
N VAL A 21 26.72 17.60 2.04
CA VAL A 21 27.18 19.01 2.05
C VAL A 21 28.70 19.11 2.19
N ASN A 22 29.30 18.27 3.02
CA ASN A 22 30.75 18.23 3.18
C ASN A 22 31.49 17.83 1.89
N SER A 23 30.84 17.10 0.98
CA SER A 23 31.40 16.69 -0.32
C SER A 23 31.22 17.71 -1.44
N LEU A 24 30.40 18.74 -1.24
CA LEU A 24 30.17 19.80 -2.23
C LEU A 24 31.33 20.79 -2.27
N ASP A 25 31.52 21.50 -3.37
CA ASP A 25 32.48 22.60 -3.48
C ASP A 25 31.83 23.94 -3.09
N ASP A 26 32.53 24.77 -2.30
CA ASP A 26 31.95 26.03 -1.80
C ASP A 26 31.68 27.06 -2.90
N VAL A 27 32.41 26.98 -4.03
CA VAL A 27 32.30 27.93 -5.14
C VAL A 27 31.43 27.34 -6.25
N ALA A 28 31.75 26.13 -6.73
CA ALA A 28 31.07 25.51 -7.84
C ALA A 28 29.62 25.10 -7.48
N ASP A 29 29.38 24.70 -6.22
CA ASP A 29 28.05 24.30 -5.76
C ASP A 29 27.35 25.40 -4.93
N ALA A 30 27.82 26.66 -5.01
CA ALA A 30 27.30 27.77 -4.19
C ALA A 30 25.77 27.96 -4.29
N LYS A 31 25.21 27.78 -5.49
CA LYS A 31 23.75 27.84 -5.70
C LYS A 31 23.01 26.73 -4.95
N LEU A 32 23.52 25.49 -5.01
CA LEU A 32 22.95 24.36 -4.28
C LEU A 32 23.06 24.53 -2.78
N LEU A 33 24.20 25.00 -2.28
CA LEU A 33 24.40 25.29 -0.86
C LEU A 33 23.40 26.35 -0.37
N SER A 34 23.18 27.41 -1.16
CA SER A 34 22.16 28.42 -0.86
C SER A 34 20.74 27.84 -0.84
N LYS A 35 20.40 26.96 -1.80
CA LYS A 35 19.10 26.30 -1.86
C LYS A 35 18.88 25.37 -0.65
N LEU A 36 19.89 24.61 -0.24
CA LEU A 36 19.84 23.79 0.97
C LEU A 36 19.70 24.62 2.24
N ASP A 37 20.28 25.83 2.29
CA ASP A 37 20.22 26.70 3.47
C ASP A 37 18.83 27.33 3.63
N ASN A 38 18.13 27.55 2.51
CA ASN A 38 16.77 28.08 2.46
C ASN A 38 15.68 27.00 2.54
N LEU A 39 16.04 25.73 2.55
CA LEU A 39 15.08 24.64 2.70
C LEU A 39 14.52 24.67 4.12
N GLU A 40 13.20 24.50 4.26
CA GLU A 40 12.56 24.52 5.59
C GLU A 40 12.94 23.27 6.40
N ALA A 41 12.95 23.41 7.72
CA ALA A 41 13.44 22.37 8.63
C ALA A 41 12.69 21.04 8.51
N ASP A 42 11.39 21.09 8.20
CA ASP A 42 10.53 19.91 8.07
C ASP A 42 10.91 19.03 6.87
N TYR A 43 11.64 19.57 5.89
CA TYR A 43 12.14 18.80 4.75
C TYR A 43 13.51 18.17 4.99
N PHE A 44 14.23 18.54 6.04
CA PHE A 44 15.57 17.98 6.30
C PHE A 44 15.50 16.48 6.56
N ALA A 45 14.52 16.03 7.36
CA ALA A 45 14.30 14.61 7.61
C ALA A 45 13.94 13.85 6.32
N LYS A 46 13.08 14.43 5.48
CA LYS A 46 12.67 13.84 4.20
C LYS A 46 13.86 13.69 3.24
N LEU A 47 14.67 14.74 3.11
CA LEU A 47 15.83 14.75 2.23
C LEU A 47 16.96 13.83 2.74
N ASP A 48 17.24 13.84 4.05
CA ASP A 48 18.24 12.95 4.66
C ASP A 48 17.90 11.46 4.42
N ALA A 49 16.62 11.09 4.60
CA ALA A 49 16.14 9.74 4.33
C ALA A 49 16.23 9.36 2.84
N ASP A 50 15.93 10.30 1.94
CA ASP A 50 16.06 10.09 0.50
C ASP A 50 17.51 9.89 0.07
N LEU A 51 18.46 10.63 0.66
CA LEU A 51 19.90 10.51 0.39
C LEU A 51 20.49 9.18 0.86
N LEU A 52 19.90 8.55 1.88
CA LEU A 52 20.30 7.24 2.39
C LEU A 52 19.99 6.10 1.41
N HIS A 53 19.01 6.29 0.52
CA HIS A 53 18.57 5.22 -0.37
C HIS A 53 19.62 4.90 -1.45
N LYS A 54 20.05 3.64 -1.57
CA LYS A 54 21.12 3.21 -2.50
C LYS A 54 20.93 3.70 -3.94
N THR A 55 19.74 3.51 -4.50
CA THR A 55 19.43 3.90 -5.89
C THR A 55 19.03 5.38 -6.00
N TYR A 56 18.01 5.81 -5.25
CA TYR A 56 17.43 7.14 -5.37
C TYR A 56 18.35 8.24 -4.79
N GLY A 57 19.14 7.95 -3.76
CA GLY A 57 20.02 8.91 -3.12
C GLY A 57 21.15 9.41 -4.03
N VAL A 58 21.68 8.56 -4.92
CA VAL A 58 22.66 9.01 -5.94
C VAL A 58 21.98 9.89 -6.99
N GLU A 59 20.78 9.50 -7.40
CA GLU A 59 20.02 10.19 -8.44
C GLU A 59 19.56 11.58 -7.99
N ILE A 60 18.99 11.74 -6.79
CA ILE A 60 18.58 13.06 -6.29
C ILE A 60 19.76 14.02 -6.17
N LYS A 61 20.93 13.53 -5.73
CA LYS A 61 22.16 14.34 -5.67
C LYS A 61 22.53 14.86 -7.05
N ALA A 62 22.43 14.02 -8.09
CA ALA A 62 22.71 14.42 -9.46
C ALA A 62 21.67 15.43 -9.98
N LEU A 63 20.38 15.15 -9.80
CA LEU A 63 19.29 16.01 -10.27
C LEU A 63 19.37 17.43 -9.70
N VAL A 64 19.52 17.56 -8.38
CA VAL A 64 19.60 18.88 -7.72
C VAL A 64 20.96 19.55 -7.87
N LYS A 65 22.02 18.80 -8.20
CA LYS A 65 23.32 19.40 -8.55
C LYS A 65 23.30 19.95 -9.98
N GLU A 66 22.65 19.26 -10.92
CA GLU A 66 22.44 19.74 -12.29
C GLU A 66 21.54 20.99 -12.30
N ASN A 67 20.44 20.96 -11.54
CA ASN A 67 19.57 22.13 -11.36
C ASN A 67 19.14 22.32 -9.90
N PRO A 68 19.81 23.20 -9.14
CA PRO A 68 19.46 23.44 -7.73
C PRO A 68 18.05 23.97 -7.46
N ASP A 69 17.41 24.59 -8.45
CA ASP A 69 16.02 25.07 -8.30
C ASP A 69 15.04 23.89 -8.18
N ASP A 70 15.36 22.72 -8.76
CA ASP A 70 14.52 21.52 -8.71
C ASP A 70 14.27 21.02 -7.28
N LEU A 71 15.10 21.40 -6.30
CA LEU A 71 14.88 21.09 -4.89
C LEU A 71 13.51 21.62 -4.42
N PHE A 72 13.13 22.82 -4.86
CA PHE A 72 11.85 23.46 -4.52
C PHE A 72 10.81 23.25 -5.62
N ASP A 73 11.23 23.40 -6.88
CA ASP A 73 10.31 23.41 -8.02
C ASP A 73 9.75 22.03 -8.34
N VAL A 74 10.44 20.96 -7.92
CA VAL A 74 10.06 19.58 -8.22
C VAL A 74 10.07 18.68 -6.98
N TRP A 75 11.21 18.51 -6.30
CA TRP A 75 11.32 17.55 -5.20
C TRP A 75 10.36 17.88 -4.06
N GLN A 76 10.37 19.12 -3.58
CA GLN A 76 9.46 19.56 -2.53
C GLN A 76 7.99 19.37 -2.93
N LYS A 77 7.60 19.78 -4.14
CA LYS A 77 6.23 19.58 -4.65
C LYS A 77 5.83 18.10 -4.69
N LEU A 78 6.73 17.20 -5.11
CA LEU A 78 6.48 15.76 -5.06
C LEU A 78 6.33 15.21 -3.62
N LYS A 79 6.95 15.86 -2.64
CA LYS A 79 6.81 15.49 -1.21
C LYS A 79 5.53 16.01 -0.58
N ASP A 80 4.98 17.09 -1.11
CA ASP A 80 3.78 17.72 -0.59
C ASP A 80 2.53 17.20 -1.30
N ASP A 81 2.62 16.98 -2.61
CA ASP A 81 1.56 16.45 -3.45
C ASP A 81 2.11 15.39 -4.42
N PRO A 82 1.98 14.09 -4.08
CA PRO A 82 2.34 13.00 -4.98
C PRO A 82 1.57 13.00 -6.31
N ALA A 83 0.38 13.63 -6.38
CA ALA A 83 -0.38 13.76 -7.63
C ALA A 83 0.25 14.77 -8.60
N TYR A 84 1.18 15.62 -8.15
CA TYR A 84 2.04 16.43 -9.01
C TYR A 84 2.83 15.59 -10.04
N SER A 85 2.99 14.30 -9.78
CA SER A 85 3.52 13.34 -10.74
C SER A 85 2.82 13.37 -12.12
N TRP A 86 1.51 13.62 -12.15
CA TRP A 86 0.73 13.74 -13.38
C TRP A 86 1.06 15.02 -14.17
N GLU A 87 1.27 16.14 -13.47
CA GLU A 87 1.68 17.39 -14.10
C GLU A 87 3.08 17.27 -14.72
N LEU A 88 4.00 16.55 -14.05
CA LEU A 88 5.32 16.24 -14.60
C LEU A 88 5.29 15.32 -15.83
N GLN A 89 4.23 14.51 -16.00
CA GLN A 89 4.07 13.67 -17.19
C GLN A 89 3.57 14.46 -18.39
N LYS A 90 2.72 15.48 -18.18
CA LYS A 90 2.17 16.32 -19.25
C LYS A 90 3.24 17.12 -20.00
N THR A 91 4.36 17.42 -19.36
CA THR A 91 5.46 18.19 -19.97
C THR A 91 6.40 17.36 -20.85
N GLY A 92 6.18 16.05 -20.98
CA GLY A 92 6.93 15.16 -21.87
C GLY A 92 8.32 14.81 -21.33
N GLY A 93 8.39 13.77 -20.49
CA GLY A 93 9.65 13.15 -20.05
C GLY A 93 10.49 14.06 -19.16
N SER A 94 10.07 14.26 -17.91
CA SER A 94 10.89 14.96 -16.91
C SER A 94 12.11 14.13 -16.52
N ARG A 95 13.26 14.78 -16.30
CA ARG A 95 14.43 14.17 -15.61
C ARG A 95 14.05 13.55 -14.24
N TRP A 96 12.91 13.95 -13.68
CA TRP A 96 12.34 13.44 -12.44
C TRP A 96 11.34 12.28 -12.61
N GLU A 97 11.16 11.70 -13.81
CA GLU A 97 10.14 10.67 -14.06
C GLU A 97 10.19 9.51 -13.05
N LYS A 98 11.39 9.00 -12.77
CA LYS A 98 11.60 7.90 -11.83
C LYS A 98 11.24 8.28 -10.38
N TRP A 99 11.55 9.52 -9.99
CA TRP A 99 11.18 10.07 -8.69
C TRP A 99 9.68 10.31 -8.57
N SER A 100 9.08 10.89 -9.61
CA SER A 100 7.65 11.12 -9.76
C SER A 100 6.85 9.82 -9.59
N LYS A 101 7.23 8.76 -10.34
CA LYS A 101 6.60 7.42 -10.23
C LYS A 101 6.76 6.82 -8.84
N ARG A 102 7.93 7.00 -8.20
CA ARG A 102 8.20 6.47 -6.86
C ARG A 102 7.28 7.12 -5.81
N GLU A 103 7.20 8.45 -5.78
CA GLU A 103 6.40 9.14 -4.77
C GLU A 103 4.90 8.89 -4.99
N PHE A 104 4.43 8.88 -6.24
CA PHE A 104 3.06 8.47 -6.55
C PHE A 104 2.76 7.03 -6.09
N PHE A 105 3.66 6.09 -6.39
CA PHE A 105 3.46 4.70 -5.99
C PHE A 105 3.43 4.52 -4.46
N LYS A 106 4.28 5.25 -3.72
CA LYS A 106 4.25 5.23 -2.25
C LYS A 106 2.92 5.73 -1.71
N ASP A 107 2.41 6.83 -2.25
CA ASP A 107 1.15 7.42 -1.81
C ASP A 107 -0.02 6.48 -2.09
N ILE A 108 -0.15 5.99 -3.33
CA ILE A 108 -1.19 5.03 -3.70
C ILE A 108 -1.09 3.73 -2.88
N THR A 109 0.12 3.25 -2.59
CA THR A 109 0.32 2.07 -1.74
C THR A 109 -0.11 2.33 -0.30
N ALA A 110 0.24 3.49 0.26
CA ALA A 110 -0.17 3.88 1.61
C ALA A 110 -1.69 4.04 1.70
N LYS A 111 -2.29 4.70 0.72
CA LYS A 111 -3.74 4.89 0.59
C LYS A 111 -4.47 3.56 0.43
N GLY A 112 -3.94 2.66 -0.41
CA GLY A 112 -4.47 1.30 -0.57
C GLY A 112 -4.41 0.50 0.74
N LYS A 113 -3.30 0.59 1.46
CA LYS A 113 -3.14 -0.06 2.78
C LYS A 113 -4.13 0.50 3.80
N GLY A 114 -4.27 1.84 3.89
CA GLY A 114 -5.25 2.48 4.78
C GLY A 114 -6.69 2.08 4.45
N PHE A 115 -7.05 2.06 3.16
CA PHE A 115 -8.37 1.58 2.74
C PHE A 115 -8.62 0.13 3.15
N GLU A 116 -7.61 -0.72 3.04
CA GLU A 116 -7.70 -2.12 3.43
C GLU A 116 -7.85 -2.30 4.95
N THR A 117 -6.99 -1.67 5.77
CA THR A 117 -6.91 -1.90 7.21
C THR A 117 -7.86 -1.05 8.02
N ASP A 118 -7.99 0.23 7.67
CA ASP A 118 -8.67 1.22 8.51
C ASP A 118 -10.13 1.36 8.09
N VAL A 119 -10.45 1.07 6.83
CA VAL A 119 -11.82 1.12 6.31
C VAL A 119 -12.42 -0.27 6.19
N CYS A 120 -11.90 -1.13 5.31
CA CYS A 120 -12.53 -2.41 5.00
C CYS A 120 -12.53 -3.38 6.18
N LEU A 121 -11.34 -3.62 6.76
CA LEU A 121 -11.20 -4.50 7.90
C LEU A 121 -12.02 -4.01 9.10
N ALA A 122 -11.92 -2.73 9.47
CA ALA A 122 -12.71 -2.17 10.57
C ALA A 122 -14.23 -2.29 10.34
N THR A 123 -14.68 -2.03 9.12
CA THR A 123 -16.09 -2.08 8.74
C THR A 123 -16.64 -3.50 8.78
N PHE A 124 -15.92 -4.48 8.22
CA PHE A 124 -16.38 -5.86 8.15
C PHE A 124 -16.22 -6.63 9.48
N LYS A 125 -15.36 -6.18 10.40
CA LYS A 125 -15.33 -6.68 11.78
C LYS A 125 -16.58 -6.32 12.57
N ASN A 126 -17.27 -5.23 12.21
CA ASN A 126 -18.50 -4.82 12.86
C ASN A 126 -19.72 -5.40 12.12
N ARG A 127 -20.32 -6.46 12.68
CA ARG A 127 -21.51 -7.13 12.09
C ARG A 127 -22.75 -6.24 11.97
N SER A 128 -22.76 -5.11 12.67
CA SER A 128 -23.84 -4.13 12.62
C SER A 128 -23.56 -2.98 11.65
N SER A 129 -22.38 -2.93 11.03
CA SER A 129 -22.08 -1.88 10.06
C SER A 129 -22.96 -2.03 8.81
N ALA A 130 -23.39 -0.90 8.23
CA ALA A 130 -24.24 -0.92 7.05
C ALA A 130 -23.62 -1.71 5.89
N LYS A 131 -22.30 -1.63 5.72
CA LYS A 131 -21.57 -2.33 4.66
C LYS A 131 -21.35 -3.81 4.94
N TYR A 132 -21.22 -4.23 6.20
CA TYR A 132 -21.28 -5.66 6.52
C TYR A 132 -22.66 -6.23 6.22
N LEU A 133 -23.73 -5.52 6.59
CA LEU A 133 -25.10 -5.94 6.29
C LEU A 133 -25.37 -6.02 4.79
N GLU A 134 -24.85 -5.06 4.01
CA GLU A 134 -24.87 -5.10 2.54
C GLU A 134 -24.14 -6.34 2.00
N LEU A 135 -22.91 -6.59 2.45
CA LEU A 135 -22.12 -7.77 2.07
C LEU A 135 -22.86 -9.07 2.40
N LYS A 136 -23.42 -9.18 3.61
CA LYS A 136 -24.21 -10.32 4.06
C LYS A 136 -25.42 -10.56 3.16
N GLN A 137 -26.17 -9.50 2.82
CA GLN A 137 -27.33 -9.60 1.94
C GLN A 137 -26.92 -10.04 0.53
N LYS A 138 -25.84 -9.47 -0.02
CA LYS A 138 -25.29 -9.87 -1.32
C LYS A 138 -24.83 -11.32 -1.31
N PHE A 139 -24.11 -11.75 -0.29
CA PHE A 139 -23.63 -13.13 -0.17
C PHE A 139 -24.79 -14.14 -0.10
N GLN A 140 -25.86 -13.79 0.63
CA GLN A 140 -27.09 -14.58 0.64
C GLN A 140 -27.77 -14.62 -0.74
N THR A 141 -27.82 -13.49 -1.44
CA THR A 141 -28.45 -13.40 -2.78
C THR A 141 -27.66 -14.15 -3.84
N ASP A 142 -26.33 -13.99 -3.85
CA ASP A 142 -25.44 -14.49 -4.88
C ASP A 142 -25.08 -15.98 -4.72
N PHE A 143 -25.16 -16.49 -3.48
CA PHE A 143 -24.68 -17.84 -3.15
C PHE A 143 -25.62 -18.63 -2.21
N GLY A 144 -26.70 -18.03 -1.70
CA GLY A 144 -27.64 -18.70 -0.80
C GLY A 144 -27.09 -18.99 0.60
N LYS A 145 -26.10 -18.22 1.07
CA LYS A 145 -25.35 -18.50 2.31
C LYS A 145 -25.41 -17.34 3.29
N ASN A 146 -25.45 -17.69 4.58
CA ASN A 146 -25.37 -16.73 5.68
C ASN A 146 -23.91 -16.41 6.02
N LEU A 147 -23.52 -15.15 5.92
CA LEU A 147 -22.16 -14.70 6.23
C LEU A 147 -21.82 -14.81 7.73
N ASP A 148 -22.82 -14.73 8.62
CA ASP A 148 -22.59 -14.79 10.07
C ASP A 148 -22.07 -16.16 10.54
N ASP A 149 -22.19 -17.19 9.71
CA ASP A 149 -21.65 -18.53 9.94
C ASP A 149 -20.13 -18.61 9.70
N TYR A 150 -19.50 -17.52 9.26
CA TYR A 150 -18.09 -17.48 8.89
C TYR A 150 -17.28 -16.66 9.91
N ASP A 151 -16.09 -17.16 10.18
CA ASP A 151 -15.03 -16.42 10.86
C ASP A 151 -14.26 -15.58 9.83
N MET A 152 -13.88 -14.36 10.19
CA MET A 152 -13.14 -13.46 9.30
C MET A 152 -11.66 -13.41 9.70
N TYR A 153 -10.77 -13.45 8.72
CA TYR A 153 -9.32 -13.31 8.87
C TYR A 153 -8.81 -12.23 7.90
N SER A 154 -7.71 -11.58 8.25
CA SER A 154 -7.07 -10.56 7.41
C SER A 154 -5.72 -11.01 6.89
N GLN A 155 -5.35 -10.52 5.69
CA GLN A 155 -4.01 -10.67 5.13
C GLN A 155 -3.53 -12.14 5.12
N VAL A 156 -4.36 -13.05 4.58
CA VAL A 156 -4.09 -14.48 4.56
C VAL A 156 -3.42 -14.86 3.25
N GLN A 157 -2.20 -15.35 3.32
CA GLN A 157 -1.47 -15.92 2.18
C GLN A 157 -2.00 -17.31 1.83
N LEU A 158 -2.43 -17.47 0.60
CA LEU A 158 -3.07 -18.68 0.06
C LEU A 158 -2.31 -19.19 -1.16
N LYS A 159 -1.73 -20.38 -1.06
CA LYS A 159 -1.07 -21.08 -2.16
C LYS A 159 -2.11 -21.65 -3.12
N TYR A 160 -1.87 -21.47 -4.41
CA TYR A 160 -2.77 -21.92 -5.47
C TYR A 160 -2.10 -22.82 -6.53
N ASP A 161 -0.76 -22.82 -6.60
CA ASP A 161 0.02 -23.71 -7.47
C ASP A 161 1.50 -23.76 -7.05
N GLY A 162 1.99 -24.90 -6.55
CA GLY A 162 3.35 -25.04 -6.04
C GLY A 162 3.69 -24.03 -4.94
N ASP A 163 4.63 -23.13 -5.24
CA ASP A 163 5.00 -22.01 -4.35
C ASP A 163 4.29 -20.69 -4.69
N ASN A 164 3.48 -20.65 -5.75
CA ASN A 164 2.71 -19.48 -6.09
C ASN A 164 1.58 -19.27 -5.09
N TYR A 165 1.43 -18.02 -4.64
CA TYR A 165 0.42 -17.61 -3.69
C TYR A 165 -0.08 -16.20 -3.98
N PHE A 166 -1.26 -15.88 -3.44
CA PHE A 166 -1.74 -14.51 -3.32
C PHE A 166 -2.03 -14.22 -1.85
N VAL A 167 -2.20 -12.94 -1.52
CA VAL A 167 -2.65 -12.50 -0.20
C VAL A 167 -4.10 -12.08 -0.34
N ALA A 168 -4.99 -12.76 0.37
CA ALA A 168 -6.39 -12.35 0.50
C ALA A 168 -6.47 -11.25 1.55
N ASP A 169 -7.04 -10.10 1.17
CA ASP A 169 -7.19 -8.95 2.07
C ASP A 169 -8.11 -9.31 3.24
N GLN A 170 -9.27 -9.89 2.93
CA GLN A 170 -10.12 -10.57 3.91
C GLN A 170 -10.51 -11.97 3.43
N LEU A 171 -10.43 -12.94 4.34
CA LEU A 171 -10.85 -14.32 4.12
C LEU A 171 -11.91 -14.67 5.16
N PHE A 172 -13.12 -15.00 4.71
CA PHE A 172 -14.17 -15.58 5.53
C PHE A 172 -14.10 -17.10 5.43
N VAL A 173 -14.13 -17.79 6.57
CA VAL A 173 -14.00 -19.25 6.67
C VAL A 173 -15.16 -19.81 7.49
N LYS A 174 -15.90 -20.74 6.91
CA LYS A 174 -16.95 -21.49 7.61
C LYS A 174 -16.42 -22.85 8.05
N ARG A 175 -16.77 -23.24 9.26
CA ARG A 175 -16.46 -24.55 9.82
C ARG A 175 -17.73 -25.35 10.11
N ASN A 176 -17.62 -26.68 10.09
CA ASN A 176 -18.65 -27.57 10.65
C ASN A 176 -18.50 -27.66 12.18
N ILE A 177 -19.34 -28.48 12.81
CA ILE A 177 -19.33 -28.70 14.27
C ILE A 177 -18.02 -29.35 14.76
N ASP A 178 -17.36 -30.12 13.90
CA ASP A 178 -16.09 -30.81 14.19
C ASP A 178 -14.88 -29.86 14.05
N GLY A 179 -15.10 -28.63 13.59
CA GLY A 179 -14.06 -27.62 13.38
C GLY A 179 -13.40 -27.68 12.00
N ASP A 180 -13.82 -28.58 11.11
CA ASP A 180 -13.31 -28.69 9.75
C ASP A 180 -13.77 -27.51 8.90
N ILE A 181 -12.88 -27.00 8.06
CA ILE A 181 -13.20 -25.94 7.10
C ILE A 181 -14.02 -26.53 5.97
N VAL A 182 -15.24 -26.03 5.82
CA VAL A 182 -16.20 -26.53 4.82
C VAL A 182 -16.50 -25.55 3.71
N ASP A 183 -16.17 -24.26 3.88
CA ASP A 183 -16.41 -23.23 2.88
C ASP A 183 -15.58 -21.97 3.14
N ILE A 184 -15.36 -21.18 2.10
CA ILE A 184 -14.67 -19.89 2.21
C ILE A 184 -15.31 -18.83 1.31
N LEU A 185 -15.08 -17.56 1.66
CA LEU A 185 -15.33 -16.38 0.85
C LEU A 185 -14.06 -15.51 0.86
N VAL A 186 -13.60 -15.07 -0.31
CA VAL A 186 -12.44 -14.18 -0.46
C VAL A 186 -12.91 -12.77 -0.83
N ILE A 187 -12.33 -11.77 -0.18
CA ILE A 187 -12.54 -10.36 -0.49
C ILE A 187 -11.20 -9.71 -0.84
N GLU A 188 -11.19 -9.01 -1.97
CA GLU A 188 -10.05 -8.26 -2.50
C GLU A 188 -10.39 -6.77 -2.57
N ASN A 189 -9.52 -5.94 -1.99
CA ASN A 189 -9.72 -4.51 -1.87
C ASN A 189 -8.98 -3.78 -2.99
N LYS A 190 -9.62 -2.75 -3.55
CA LYS A 190 -9.08 -1.93 -4.64
C LYS A 190 -9.46 -0.47 -4.45
N LEU A 191 -8.61 0.45 -4.88
CA LEU A 191 -8.92 1.90 -4.81
C LEU A 191 -9.92 2.36 -5.89
N SER A 192 -10.26 1.50 -6.85
CA SER A 192 -11.31 1.76 -7.85
C SER A 192 -11.91 0.44 -8.34
N ASP A 193 -13.20 0.50 -8.73
CA ASP A 193 -13.92 -0.57 -9.40
C ASP A 193 -13.26 -1.02 -10.72
N THR A 194 -12.58 -0.14 -11.44
CA THR A 194 -11.89 -0.46 -12.69
C THR A 194 -10.50 -1.06 -12.48
N THR A 195 -9.97 -1.01 -11.25
CA THR A 195 -8.64 -1.57 -10.97
C THR A 195 -8.67 -3.10 -11.15
N PRO A 196 -7.81 -3.66 -12.03
CA PRO A 196 -7.78 -5.10 -12.25
C PRO A 196 -7.23 -5.84 -11.03
N LEU A 197 -7.53 -7.14 -10.95
CA LEU A 197 -6.82 -8.03 -10.05
C LEU A 197 -5.34 -8.08 -10.43
N THR A 198 -4.46 -8.22 -9.44
CA THR A 198 -3.05 -8.53 -9.72
C THR A 198 -2.94 -9.89 -10.40
N ILE A 199 -1.83 -10.15 -11.10
CA ILE A 199 -1.62 -11.44 -11.79
C ILE A 199 -1.81 -12.64 -10.83
N PRO A 200 -1.23 -12.66 -9.62
CA PRO A 200 -1.46 -13.77 -8.68
C PRO A 200 -2.93 -13.92 -8.26
N GLN A 201 -3.64 -12.82 -8.04
CA GLN A 201 -5.08 -12.84 -7.69
C GLN A 201 -5.92 -13.37 -8.85
N ALA A 202 -5.64 -12.94 -10.08
CA ALA A 202 -6.33 -13.42 -11.28
C ALA A 202 -6.09 -14.93 -11.50
N MET A 203 -4.87 -15.42 -11.27
CA MET A 203 -4.55 -16.84 -11.34
C MET A 203 -5.25 -17.64 -10.22
N ALA A 204 -5.25 -17.12 -8.99
CA ALA A 204 -5.95 -17.74 -7.87
C ALA A 204 -7.46 -17.83 -8.09
N PHE A 205 -8.07 -16.83 -8.73
CA PHE A 205 -9.49 -16.82 -9.09
C PHE A 205 -9.86 -17.99 -10.02
N THR A 206 -8.90 -18.59 -10.75
CA THR A 206 -9.17 -19.78 -11.57
C THR A 206 -9.26 -21.08 -10.76
N LYS A 207 -8.86 -21.08 -9.49
CA LYS A 207 -8.79 -22.27 -8.63
C LYS A 207 -10.01 -22.40 -7.72
N THR A 208 -10.20 -23.60 -7.16
CA THR A 208 -11.30 -23.94 -6.24
C THR A 208 -10.82 -24.32 -4.84
N SER A 209 -9.51 -24.46 -4.66
CA SER A 209 -8.87 -24.88 -3.42
C SER A 209 -7.57 -24.12 -3.24
N PHE A 210 -7.19 -23.92 -1.97
CA PHE A 210 -5.95 -23.28 -1.58
C PHE A 210 -5.35 -23.96 -0.36
N THR A 211 -4.05 -23.77 -0.17
CA THR A 211 -3.36 -24.15 1.06
C THR A 211 -2.90 -22.88 1.79
N VAL A 212 -3.19 -22.78 3.08
CA VAL A 212 -2.73 -21.66 3.91
C VAL A 212 -1.21 -21.68 3.99
N ARG A 213 -0.57 -20.58 3.57
CA ARG A 213 0.89 -20.39 3.64
C ARG A 213 1.31 -19.52 4.82
N SER A 214 0.43 -18.64 5.27
CA SER A 214 0.70 -17.73 6.38
C SER A 214 1.16 -18.48 7.63
N LEU A 215 1.91 -17.78 8.48
CA LEU A 215 2.01 -18.15 9.90
C LEU A 215 0.60 -18.22 10.51
N ASP A 216 0.50 -18.84 11.69
CA ASP A 216 -0.75 -18.94 12.45
C ASP A 216 -1.51 -17.61 12.46
N LYS A 217 -2.75 -17.63 11.94
CA LYS A 217 -3.65 -16.47 11.90
C LYS A 217 -4.83 -16.70 12.83
N PHE A 218 -5.03 -15.78 13.76
CA PHE A 218 -6.27 -15.72 14.55
C PHE A 218 -7.34 -14.96 13.77
N PRO A 219 -8.63 -15.29 13.98
CA PRO A 219 -9.71 -14.57 13.33
C PRO A 219 -9.80 -13.16 13.92
N GLU A 220 -10.10 -12.21 13.04
CA GLU A 220 -10.48 -10.84 13.35
C GLU A 220 -11.85 -10.77 14.00
N LEU A 221 -12.72 -11.73 13.65
CA LEU A 221 -14.10 -11.85 14.10
C LEU A 221 -14.52 -13.32 14.03
N GLY A 222 -15.20 -13.83 15.07
CA GLY A 222 -15.79 -15.17 15.07
C GLY A 222 -15.36 -16.05 16.25
N THR A 223 -15.22 -17.35 16.00
CA THR A 223 -15.07 -18.39 17.04
C THR A 223 -13.71 -18.45 17.74
N GLY A 224 -12.71 -17.70 17.27
CA GLY A 224 -11.35 -17.71 17.84
C GLY A 224 -10.46 -18.85 17.36
N LEU A 225 -10.96 -19.74 16.51
CA LEU A 225 -10.18 -20.85 15.95
C LEU A 225 -9.11 -20.34 14.98
N LYS A 226 -7.86 -20.76 15.14
CA LYS A 226 -6.77 -20.32 14.27
C LYS A 226 -6.76 -21.01 12.89
N LEU A 227 -6.24 -20.32 11.88
CA LEU A 227 -5.79 -20.90 10.62
C LEU A 227 -4.30 -21.22 10.71
N ASN A 228 -3.94 -22.49 10.55
CA ASN A 228 -2.56 -22.95 10.62
C ASN A 228 -1.95 -23.04 9.20
N PRO A 229 -0.64 -22.85 9.06
CA PRO A 229 0.07 -23.19 7.83
C PRO A 229 -0.21 -24.63 7.39
N GLY A 230 -0.30 -24.86 6.09
CA GLY A 230 -0.59 -26.19 5.52
C GLY A 230 -2.07 -26.58 5.53
N THR A 231 -2.95 -25.79 6.16
CA THR A 231 -4.39 -26.07 6.16
C THR A 231 -4.95 -25.98 4.74
N LEU A 232 -5.61 -27.03 4.27
CA LEU A 232 -6.35 -27.02 3.01
C LEU A 232 -7.69 -26.31 3.22
N ILE A 233 -8.00 -25.35 2.36
CA ILE A 233 -9.28 -24.64 2.34
C ILE A 233 -9.88 -24.71 0.94
N ASN A 234 -11.20 -24.85 0.86
CA ASN A 234 -11.89 -25.05 -0.40
C ASN A 234 -13.20 -24.27 -0.42
N PHE A 235 -13.64 -23.91 -1.62
CA PHE A 235 -15.02 -23.50 -1.82
C PHE A 235 -15.92 -24.74 -1.81
N LYS A 236 -17.02 -24.73 -1.04
CA LYS A 236 -17.90 -25.90 -0.93
C LYS A 236 -18.53 -26.30 -2.26
N ASN A 237 -19.03 -25.31 -3.01
CA ASN A 237 -19.83 -25.50 -4.22
C ASN A 237 -19.50 -24.52 -5.35
N SER A 238 -19.17 -23.27 -5.02
CA SER A 238 -18.96 -22.20 -5.98
C SER A 238 -17.89 -21.24 -5.49
N LYS A 239 -17.11 -20.69 -6.43
CA LYS A 239 -16.10 -19.68 -6.13
C LYS A 239 -16.80 -18.42 -5.61
N GLN A 240 -16.44 -18.03 -4.41
CA GLN A 240 -17.02 -16.89 -3.71
C GLN A 240 -15.93 -15.84 -3.58
N PHE A 241 -15.92 -14.92 -4.55
CA PHE A 241 -15.01 -13.79 -4.57
C PHE A 241 -15.80 -12.50 -4.70
N TYR A 242 -15.48 -11.53 -3.86
CA TYR A 242 -15.90 -10.16 -4.04
C TYR A 242 -14.69 -9.26 -4.23
N LYS A 243 -14.83 -8.28 -5.11
CA LYS A 243 -14.02 -7.07 -5.11
C LYS A 243 -14.76 -6.00 -4.32
N VAL A 244 -14.09 -5.42 -3.34
CA VAL A 244 -14.54 -4.24 -2.62
C VAL A 244 -13.71 -3.07 -3.08
N HIS A 245 -14.35 -1.95 -3.39
CA HIS A 245 -13.63 -0.78 -3.85
C HIS A 245 -14.00 0.50 -3.12
N ASP A 246 -13.01 1.38 -3.09
CA ASP A 246 -13.08 2.71 -2.52
C ASP A 246 -14.00 3.65 -3.34
N GLY A 247 -14.34 4.78 -2.72
CA GLY A 247 -14.74 6.01 -3.41
C GLY A 247 -13.54 6.71 -4.06
N ALA A 248 -13.33 8.00 -3.75
CA ALA A 248 -12.23 8.78 -4.34
C ALA A 248 -10.97 8.87 -3.46
N ASN A 249 -11.12 8.69 -2.14
CA ASN A 249 -10.16 9.16 -1.14
C ASN A 249 -9.57 8.09 -0.21
N GLY A 250 -9.91 6.83 -0.38
CA GLY A 250 -9.43 5.70 0.41
C GLY A 250 -10.14 5.57 1.76
N ASP A 251 -11.26 6.28 1.94
CA ASP A 251 -11.88 6.55 3.23
C ASP A 251 -13.27 5.90 3.37
N ILE A 252 -13.87 5.42 2.27
CA ILE A 252 -15.20 4.80 2.28
C ILE A 252 -15.25 3.57 1.37
N ILE A 253 -16.01 2.55 1.76
CA ILE A 253 -16.40 1.50 0.80
C ILE A 253 -17.50 2.03 -0.09
N SER A 254 -17.20 2.24 -1.38
CA SER A 254 -18.20 2.68 -2.36
C SER A 254 -19.04 1.50 -2.85
N GLY A 255 -18.40 0.37 -3.18
CA GLY A 255 -19.11 -0.77 -3.76
C GLY A 255 -18.50 -2.14 -3.47
N ILE A 256 -19.35 -3.16 -3.65
CA ILE A 256 -19.04 -4.58 -3.49
C ILE A 256 -19.51 -5.30 -4.76
N ILE A 257 -18.59 -5.89 -5.50
CA ILE A 257 -18.83 -6.47 -6.83
C ILE A 257 -18.45 -7.95 -6.81
N LYS A 258 -19.37 -8.83 -7.21
CA LYS A 258 -19.10 -10.27 -7.37
C LYS A 258 -18.15 -10.46 -8.55
N LEU A 259 -17.12 -11.28 -8.36
CA LEU A 259 -16.17 -11.67 -9.40
C LEU A 259 -16.56 -13.01 -10.04
#